data_AF-A0A843BHC8-F1
#
_entry.id   AF-A0A843BHC8-F1
#
_cell.length_a   1.000
_cell.length_b   1.000
_cell.length_c   1.000
_cell.angle_alpha   90.00
_cell.angle_beta   90.00
_cell.angle_gamma   90.00
#
_symmetry.space_group_name_H-M   'P 1'
#
loop_
_entity.id
_entity.type
_entity.pdbx_description
1 polymer ?
#
loop_
_entity_poly.entity_id
_entity_poly.type
_entity_poly.pdbx_seq_one_letter_code
_entity_poly.pdbx_strand_id
1 'polypeptide(L)' 'DLTDEEKQQLREEFIEKAKDMQLAWITPRVQIAAGVDSAEVECREGYSLVMKTSNGVAMCLKADTALKMIDRGIAIPAN' A
#
# COMPACT_ATOMS: atom_id res chain seq x y z
N ASP A 1 -18.07 34.30 3.38
CA ASP A 1 -18.55 32.92 3.58
C ASP A 1 -18.53 32.17 2.27
N LEU A 2 -18.16 30.88 2.31
CA LEU A 2 -18.29 29.98 1.16
C LEU A 2 -19.78 29.66 0.95
N THR A 3 -20.18 29.59 -0.31
CA THR A 3 -21.50 29.11 -0.72
C THR A 3 -21.68 27.64 -0.35
N ASP A 4 -22.94 27.18 -0.28
CA ASP A 4 -23.22 25.79 0.08
C ASP A 4 -22.76 24.80 -1.01
N GLU A 5 -22.74 25.23 -2.27
CA GLU A 5 -22.17 24.46 -3.38
C GLU A 5 -20.65 24.27 -3.25
N GLU A 6 -19.91 25.34 -2.92
CA GLU A 6 -18.45 25.25 -2.72
C GLU A 6 -18.08 24.36 -1.54
N LYS A 7 -18.86 24.39 -0.44
CA LYS A 7 -18.67 23.48 0.71
C LYS A 7 -18.91 22.02 0.33
N GLN A 8 -19.89 21.76 -0.53
CA GLN A 8 -20.20 20.41 -0.98
C GLN A 8 -19.08 19.85 -1.87
N GLN A 9 -18.57 20.64 -2.81
CA GLN A 9 -17.42 20.26 -3.64
C GLN A 9 -16.17 19.97 -2.79
N LEU A 10 -15.86 20.81 -1.81
CA LEU A 10 -14.73 20.59 -0.90
C LEU A 10 -14.89 19.31 -0.06
N ARG A 11 -16.12 18.97 0.34
CA ARG A 11 -16.40 17.70 1.04
C ARG A 11 -16.16 16.50 0.14
N GLU A 12 -16.63 16.55 -1.10
CA GLU A 12 -16.46 15.47 -2.07
C GLU A 12 -14.99 15.24 -2.41
N GLU A 13 -14.24 16.32 -2.68
CA GLU A 13 -12.78 16.25 -2.89
C GLU A 13 -12.05 15.68 -1.68
N PHE A 14 -12.45 16.07 -0.46
CA PHE A 14 -11.84 15.55 0.76
C PHE A 14 -12.12 14.05 0.93
N ILE A 15 -13.35 13.61 0.67
CA ILE A 15 -13.73 12.19 0.77
C ILE A 15 -12.97 11.35 -0.25
N GLU A 16 -12.85 11.80 -1.50
CA GLU A 16 -12.10 11.09 -2.53
C GLU A 16 -10.61 11.00 -2.18
N LYS A 17 -9.97 12.13 -1.77
CA LYS A 17 -8.58 12.10 -1.30
C LYS A 17 -8.40 11.22 -0.06
N ALA A 18 -9.38 11.16 0.82
CA ALA A 18 -9.32 10.33 2.01
C ALA A 18 -9.43 8.82 1.68
N LYS A 19 -10.14 8.43 0.63
CA LYS A 19 -10.18 7.03 0.16
C LYS A 19 -8.82 6.58 -0.35
N ASP A 20 -8.14 7.40 -1.15
CA ASP A 20 -6.76 7.15 -1.58
C ASP A 20 -5.80 7.05 -0.38
N MET A 21 -5.98 7.93 0.62
CA MET A 21 -5.19 7.87 1.86
C MET A 21 -5.51 6.64 2.72
N GLN A 22 -6.74 6.14 2.75
CA GLN A 22 -7.11 4.97 3.57
C GLN A 22 -6.40 3.70 3.11
N LEU A 23 -6.19 3.52 1.80
CA LEU A 23 -5.44 2.38 1.25
C LEU A 23 -3.95 2.46 1.64
N ALA A 24 -3.38 3.66 1.77
CA ALA A 24 -2.00 3.87 2.22
C ALA A 24 -1.73 3.57 3.71
N TRP A 25 -2.76 3.26 4.51
CA TRP A 25 -2.67 3.00 5.96
C TRP A 25 -2.87 1.53 6.32
N ILE A 26 -3.44 0.74 5.41
CA ILE A 26 -3.64 -0.70 5.61
C ILE A 26 -2.37 -1.42 5.18
N THR A 27 -1.73 -2.15 6.10
CA THR A 27 -0.50 -2.88 5.77
C THR A 27 -0.75 -3.91 4.65
N PRO A 28 0.23 -4.19 3.77
CA PRO A 28 0.09 -5.19 2.71
C PRO A 28 -0.45 -6.54 3.17
N ARG A 29 -0.02 -6.97 4.36
CA ARG A 29 -0.51 -8.21 5.00
C ARG A 29 -2.04 -8.22 5.15
N VAL A 30 -2.63 -7.12 5.56
CA VAL A 30 -4.09 -7.02 5.78
C VAL A 30 -4.83 -6.93 4.46
N GLN A 31 -4.30 -6.19 3.48
CA GLN A 31 -4.90 -6.10 2.14
C GLN A 31 -4.98 -7.48 1.48
N ILE A 32 -3.86 -8.22 1.46
CA ILE A 32 -3.81 -9.57 0.88
C ILE A 32 -4.67 -10.55 1.67
N ALA A 33 -4.71 -10.46 3.00
CA ALA A 33 -5.61 -11.29 3.80
C ALA A 33 -7.10 -11.00 3.54
N ALA A 34 -7.43 -9.79 3.07
CA ALA A 34 -8.77 -9.42 2.63
C ALA A 34 -9.07 -9.83 1.17
N GLY A 35 -8.12 -10.46 0.47
CA GLY A 35 -8.28 -10.92 -0.91
C GLY A 35 -7.87 -9.91 -1.98
N VAL A 36 -7.21 -8.81 -1.62
CA VAL A 36 -6.61 -7.89 -2.59
C VAL A 36 -5.44 -8.60 -3.29
N ASP A 37 -5.41 -8.56 -4.62
CA ASP A 37 -4.33 -9.13 -5.40
C ASP A 37 -3.03 -8.38 -5.11
N SER A 38 -1.88 -9.07 -5.07
CA SER A 38 -0.61 -8.41 -4.78
C SER A 38 -0.29 -7.32 -5.81
N ALA A 39 -0.69 -7.50 -7.07
CA ALA A 39 -0.55 -6.54 -8.16
C ALA A 39 -1.24 -5.19 -7.89
N GLU A 40 -2.25 -5.17 -7.03
CA GLU A 40 -3.01 -3.98 -6.65
C GLU A 40 -2.49 -3.34 -5.35
N VAL A 41 -1.55 -3.99 -4.64
CA VAL A 41 -0.98 -3.48 -3.40
C VAL A 41 0.17 -2.53 -3.70
N GLU A 42 -0.05 -1.24 -3.48
CA GLU A 42 0.97 -0.23 -3.63
C GLU A 42 1.75 0.03 -2.33
N CYS A 43 3.08 0.03 -2.46
CA CYS A 43 3.96 0.53 -1.42
C CYS A 43 4.21 2.03 -1.63
N ARG A 44 4.47 2.76 -0.54
CA ARG A 44 4.92 4.15 -0.61
C ARG A 44 6.19 4.27 -1.45
N GLU A 45 6.39 5.44 -2.06
CA GLU A 45 7.59 5.72 -2.85
C GLU A 45 8.89 5.32 -2.10
N GLY A 46 9.79 4.62 -2.80
CA GLY A 46 11.04 4.09 -2.25
C GLY A 46 10.91 2.77 -1.49
N TYR A 47 9.70 2.21 -1.39
CA TYR A 47 9.45 0.88 -0.85
C TYR A 47 8.99 -0.10 -1.94
N SER A 48 9.35 -1.37 -1.77
CA SER A 48 9.00 -2.47 -2.66
C SER A 48 8.23 -3.53 -1.89
N LEU A 49 7.20 -4.08 -2.54
CA LEU A 49 6.40 -5.16 -2.00
C LEU A 49 7.14 -6.49 -2.14
N VAL A 50 7.29 -7.21 -1.03
CA VAL A 50 7.89 -8.56 -1.01
C VAL A 50 7.06 -9.51 -0.16
N MET A 51 7.12 -10.80 -0.46
CA MET A 51 6.57 -11.86 0.37
C MET A 51 7.69 -12.65 1.05
N LYS A 52 7.54 -12.89 2.35
CA LYS A 52 8.51 -13.68 3.12
C LYS A 52 8.40 -15.16 2.77
N THR A 53 9.50 -15.80 2.42
CA THR A 53 9.51 -17.21 1.98
C THR A 53 9.06 -18.18 3.07
N SER A 54 9.32 -17.85 4.35
CA SER A 54 9.01 -18.73 5.48
C SER A 54 7.50 -18.88 5.77
N ASN A 55 6.68 -17.88 5.45
CA ASN A 55 5.28 -17.84 5.90
C ASN A 55 4.32 -17.07 4.99
N GLY A 56 4.78 -16.63 3.81
CA GLY A 56 3.95 -15.92 2.83
C GLY A 56 3.48 -14.53 3.26
N VAL A 57 4.00 -13.97 4.35
CA VAL A 57 3.57 -12.65 4.81
C VAL A 57 4.14 -11.57 3.90
N ALA A 58 3.24 -10.72 3.36
CA ALA A 58 3.59 -9.58 2.54
C ALA A 58 4.02 -8.36 3.36
N MET A 59 5.04 -7.66 2.87
CA MET A 59 5.65 -6.50 3.52
C MET A 59 6.14 -5.48 2.49
N CYS A 60 5.95 -4.19 2.78
CA CYS A 60 6.66 -3.12 2.08
C CYS A 60 8.00 -2.87 2.79
N LEU A 61 9.10 -3.01 2.06
CA LEU A 61 10.45 -2.74 2.56
C LEU A 61 11.12 -1.68 1.71
N LYS A 62 12.06 -0.90 2.28
CA LYS A 62 12.92 -0.03 1.47
C LYS A 62 13.59 -0.84 0.36
N ALA A 63 13.69 -0.28 -0.83
CA ALA A 63 14.19 -0.98 -2.01
C ALA A 63 15.55 -1.68 -1.78
N ASP A 64 16.48 -1.01 -1.09
CA ASP A 64 17.80 -1.57 -0.77
C ASP A 64 17.73 -2.80 0.16
N THR A 65 16.76 -2.81 1.07
CA THR A 65 16.53 -3.87 2.04
C THR A 65 15.79 -5.04 1.39
N ALA A 66 14.83 -4.74 0.51
CA ALA A 66 14.14 -5.74 -0.30
C ALA A 66 15.15 -6.55 -1.14
N LEU A 67 16.04 -5.86 -1.85
CA LEU A 67 17.11 -6.51 -2.64
C LEU A 67 17.97 -7.44 -1.78
N LYS A 68 18.49 -6.95 -0.65
CA LYS A 68 19.29 -7.77 0.28
C LYS A 68 18.54 -9.01 0.78
N MET A 69 17.23 -8.93 0.97
CA MET A 69 16.43 -10.07 1.43
C MET A 69 16.15 -11.08 0.32
N ILE A 70 15.97 -10.60 -0.91
CA ILE A 70 15.80 -11.44 -2.10
C ILE A 70 17.10 -12.20 -2.39
N ASP A 71 18.25 -11.51 -2.38
CA ASP A 71 19.57 -12.13 -2.60
C ASP A 71 19.89 -13.22 -1.56
N ARG A 72 19.34 -13.08 -0.35
CA ARG A 72 19.50 -14.04 0.74
C ARG A 72 18.44 -15.15 0.76
N GLY A 73 17.50 -15.17 -0.19
CA GLY A 73 16.41 -16.15 -0.24
C GLY A 73 15.38 -16.03 0.89
N ILE A 74 15.33 -14.89 1.58
CA ILE A 74 14.42 -14.65 2.71
C ILE A 74 13.07 -14.12 2.23
N ALA A 75 13.04 -13.44 1.09
CA ALA A 75 11.83 -12.91 0.49
C ALA A 75 11.84 -13.09 -1.04
N ILE A 76 10.65 -13.03 -1.64
CA ILE A 76 10.44 -13.00 -3.10
C ILE A 76 9.73 -11.70 -3.49
N PRO A 77 10.00 -11.16 -4.69
CA PRO A 77 9.20 -10.06 -5.25
C PRO A 77 7.73 -10.46 -5.32
N ALA A 78 6.84 -9.49 -5.06
CA ALA A 78 5.40 -9.71 -5.07
C ALA A 78 4.64 -8.76 -6.02
N ASN A 79 5.36 -7.86 -6.71
CA ASN A 79 4.92 -7.00 -7.83
C ASN A 79 6.02 -6.90 -8.88
#